data_AF-A0A352VTM9-F1
#
_entry.id   AF-A0A352VTM9-F1
#
_cell.length_a   1.000
_cell.length_b   1.000
_cell.length_c   1.000
_cell.angle_alpha   90.00
_cell.angle_beta   90.00
_cell.angle_gamma   90.00
#
_symmetry.space_group_name_H-M   'P 1'
#
loop_
_entity.id
_entity.type
_entity.pdbx_description
1 polymer ?
#
loop_
_entity_poly.entity_id
_entity_poly.type
_entity_poly.pdbx_seq_one_letter_code
_entity_poly.pdbx_strand_id
1 'polypeptide(L)'
;MVKFFSGTVEELVELSGRAYKIIKSIDPSAVVVSPSVVGSTLFLWQYLTAGGGKYCDAVGYHFYVQPGPPEDMIRSIAAVRDVLTECGVDKPLWNTEAGWKIGEAPSGISEDEAAQYTARAFIINRACGIERYCFYAYDNGNFGLYRNNELKKNAYAYMRVYEWLTDSEMISLVKEGSFWICEILRPGGKPAHLVWSIDGEKEFNVPASWNASSIINLNGEKNPVKKRISADGSVVLVN
;
A
#
# COMPACT_ATOMS: atom_id res chain seq x y z
N MET A 1 -1.60 12.52 27.48
CA MET A 1 -1.60 12.40 26.00
C MET A 1 -0.17 12.13 25.62
N VAL A 2 0.18 10.90 25.20
CA VAL A 2 1.54 10.61 24.73
C VAL A 2 1.66 11.36 23.39
N LYS A 3 2.25 12.54 23.42
CA LYS A 3 2.62 13.27 22.22
C LYS A 3 3.92 12.61 21.74
N PHE A 4 4.02 12.39 20.43
CA PHE A 4 5.26 12.01 19.75
C PHE A 4 6.32 13.11 19.94
N PHE A 5 7.38 13.15 19.11
CA PHE A 5 8.44 14.18 19.18
C PHE A 5 7.89 15.56 19.59
N SER A 6 8.43 16.10 20.70
CA SER A 6 7.86 17.26 21.38
C SER A 6 8.61 18.57 21.12
N GLY A 7 9.64 18.55 20.26
CA GLY A 7 10.38 19.72 19.83
C GLY A 7 9.73 20.47 18.67
N THR A 8 10.37 21.54 18.21
CA THR A 8 9.93 22.30 17.04
C THR A 8 10.29 21.59 15.73
N VAL A 9 9.69 22.05 14.62
CA VAL A 9 10.04 21.55 13.29
C VAL A 9 11.52 21.79 12.98
N GLU A 10 12.05 22.94 13.36
CA GLU A 10 13.45 23.32 13.16
C GLU A 10 14.41 22.41 13.94
N GLU A 11 14.07 22.09 15.20
CA GLU A 11 14.82 21.12 16.00
C GLU A 11 14.81 19.73 15.36
N LEU A 12 13.67 19.29 14.82
CA LEU A 12 13.58 18.02 14.10
C LEU A 12 14.44 18.04 12.82
N VAL A 13 14.45 19.14 12.07
CA VAL A 13 15.30 19.30 10.88
C VAL A 13 16.78 19.26 11.25
N GLU A 14 17.18 19.89 12.36
CA GLU A 14 18.55 19.84 12.87
C GLU A 14 18.96 18.39 13.23
N LEU A 15 18.10 17.69 13.98
CA LEU A 15 18.34 16.30 14.38
C LEU A 15 18.45 15.39 13.14
N SER A 16 17.53 15.51 12.19
CA SER A 16 17.58 14.78 10.92
C SER A 16 18.85 15.09 10.14
N GLY A 17 19.27 16.35 10.08
CA GLY A 17 20.50 16.75 9.39
C GLY A 17 21.77 16.19 10.04
N ARG A 18 21.83 16.13 11.37
CA ARG A 18 22.93 15.50 12.10
C ARG A 18 22.96 14.00 11.85
N ALA A 19 21.82 13.32 11.99
CA ALA A 19 21.70 11.89 11.76
C ALA A 19 22.09 11.51 10.33
N TYR A 20 21.55 12.21 9.33
CA TYR A 20 21.84 11.98 7.92
C TYR A 20 23.34 12.08 7.62
N LYS A 21 24.01 13.14 8.09
CA LYS A 21 25.45 13.35 7.87
C LYS A 21 26.29 12.25 8.50
N ILE A 22 25.97 11.83 9.73
CA ILE A 22 26.70 10.77 10.43
C ILE A 22 26.50 9.43 9.73
N ILE A 23 25.27 9.09 9.35
CA ILE A 23 24.96 7.85 8.64
C ILE A 23 25.70 7.82 7.31
N LYS A 24 25.59 8.89 6.49
CA LYS A 24 26.24 8.97 5.19
C LYS A 24 27.77 9.00 5.26
N SER A 25 28.38 9.46 6.36
CA SER A 25 29.84 9.42 6.52
C SER A 25 30.35 8.01 6.86
N ILE A 26 29.50 7.15 7.41
CA ILE A 26 29.83 5.74 7.73
C ILE A 26 29.48 4.84 6.55
N ASP A 27 28.28 4.98 6.00
CA ASP A 27 27.77 4.23 4.86
C ASP A 27 27.04 5.17 3.88
N PRO A 28 27.71 5.63 2.82
CA PRO A 28 27.09 6.47 1.79
C PRO A 28 25.92 5.80 1.06
N SER A 29 25.87 4.46 1.05
CA SER A 29 24.84 3.68 0.36
C SER A 29 23.58 3.47 1.19
N ALA A 30 23.64 3.73 2.50
CA ALA A 30 22.48 3.63 3.37
C ALA A 30 21.37 4.58 2.92
N VAL A 31 20.14 4.06 2.84
CA VAL A 31 18.94 4.84 2.54
C VAL A 31 18.37 5.40 3.84
N VAL A 32 18.41 6.72 3.98
CA VAL A 32 17.86 7.43 5.14
C VAL A 32 16.44 7.89 4.82
N VAL A 33 15.45 7.41 5.57
CA VAL A 33 14.06 7.83 5.42
C VAL A 33 13.80 9.05 6.30
N SER A 34 13.00 10.00 5.82
CA SER A 34 12.54 11.12 6.65
C SER A 34 11.78 10.62 7.89
N PRO A 35 11.61 11.46 8.93
CA PRO A 35 10.59 11.20 9.95
C PRO A 35 9.27 10.86 9.28
N SER A 36 8.69 9.72 9.65
CA SER A 36 7.46 9.24 9.03
C SER A 36 6.26 9.95 9.64
N VAL A 37 5.57 10.74 8.82
CA VAL A 37 4.42 11.54 9.25
C VAL A 37 3.14 10.71 9.18
N VAL A 38 2.24 10.88 10.13
CA VAL A 38 0.89 10.30 10.11
C VAL A 38 -0.16 11.41 10.21
N GLY A 39 -1.29 11.24 9.53
CA GLY A 39 -2.44 12.14 9.65
C GLY A 39 -2.37 13.33 8.68
N SER A 40 -2.09 14.53 9.19
CA SER A 40 -2.17 15.76 8.40
C SER A 40 -0.94 15.99 7.54
N THR A 41 -1.16 16.33 6.27
CA THR A 41 -0.11 16.77 5.34
C THR A 41 0.52 18.11 5.74
N LEU A 42 -0.12 18.89 6.62
CA LEU A 42 0.40 20.18 7.08
C LEU A 42 1.77 20.03 7.77
N PHE A 43 1.94 19.00 8.61
CA PHE A 43 3.22 18.80 9.28
C PHE A 43 4.32 18.41 8.29
N LEU A 44 4.00 17.57 7.30
CA LEU A 44 4.94 17.25 6.22
C LEU A 44 5.35 18.51 5.47
N TRP A 45 4.39 19.36 5.08
CA TRP A 45 4.67 20.63 4.41
C TRP A 45 5.56 21.55 5.27
N GLN A 46 5.27 21.69 6.56
CA GLN A 46 6.09 22.48 7.48
C GLN A 46 7.53 21.95 7.56
N TYR A 47 7.68 20.63 7.73
CA TYR A 47 8.99 19.98 7.80
C TYR A 47 9.81 20.14 6.51
N LEU A 48 9.18 19.96 5.35
CA LEU A 48 9.85 20.09 4.06
C LEU A 48 10.20 21.55 3.75
N THR A 49 9.32 22.50 4.06
CA THR A 49 9.55 23.95 3.92
C THR A 49 10.70 24.43 4.80
N ALA A 50 10.85 23.88 6.01
CA ALA A 50 11.98 24.13 6.89
C ALA A 50 13.31 23.49 6.39
N GLY A 51 13.30 22.79 5.25
CA GLY A 51 14.48 22.18 4.64
C GLY A 51 14.74 20.74 5.05
N GLY A 52 13.83 20.10 5.78
CA GLY A 52 13.95 18.71 6.22
C GLY A 52 14.08 17.70 5.09
N GLY A 53 13.57 18.05 3.90
CA GLY A 53 13.72 17.25 2.68
C GLY A 53 15.17 17.09 2.23
N LYS A 54 16.13 17.92 2.69
CA LYS A 54 17.56 17.78 2.34
C LYS A 54 18.26 16.61 3.02
N TYR A 55 17.67 16.07 4.08
CA TYR A 55 18.32 15.12 5.01
C TYR A 55 17.68 13.73 4.99
N CYS A 56 17.23 13.29 3.83
CA CYS A 56 16.73 11.95 3.58
C CYS A 56 16.99 11.55 2.12
N ASP A 57 16.93 10.27 1.81
CA ASP A 57 16.95 9.70 0.46
C ASP A 57 15.52 9.36 -0.01
N ALA A 58 14.62 9.07 0.94
CA ALA A 58 13.19 8.82 0.70
C ALA A 58 12.32 9.57 1.73
N VAL A 59 11.09 9.92 1.35
CA VAL A 59 10.09 10.49 2.25
C VAL A 59 9.22 9.37 2.81
N GLY A 60 9.15 9.26 4.13
CA GLY A 60 8.29 8.30 4.83
C GLY A 60 6.96 8.93 5.23
N TYR A 61 5.87 8.18 5.08
CA TYR A 61 4.53 8.57 5.53
C TYR A 61 3.70 7.34 5.92
N HIS A 62 2.81 7.47 6.89
CA HIS A 62 1.92 6.40 7.35
C HIS A 62 0.52 6.61 6.75
N PHE A 63 0.15 5.82 5.75
CA PHE A 63 -1.11 5.99 5.01
C PHE A 63 -2.28 5.24 5.65
N TYR A 64 -2.53 5.47 6.94
CA TYR A 64 -3.69 4.88 7.62
C TYR A 64 -5.01 5.47 7.11
N VAL A 65 -5.88 4.57 6.62
CA VAL A 65 -7.27 4.88 6.22
C VAL A 65 -8.32 4.11 7.02
N GLN A 66 -7.88 3.36 8.03
CA GLN A 66 -8.77 2.55 8.87
C GLN A 66 -9.89 3.37 9.54
N PRO A 67 -11.10 2.79 9.73
CA PRO A 67 -11.51 1.46 9.26
C PRO A 67 -11.91 1.42 7.78
N GLY A 68 -11.76 2.54 7.05
CA GLY A 68 -12.12 2.67 5.64
C GLY A 68 -11.28 1.79 4.70
N PRO A 69 -11.74 1.62 3.45
CA PRO A 69 -11.15 0.70 2.49
C PRO A 69 -9.81 1.23 1.91
N PRO A 70 -8.93 0.34 1.41
CA PRO A 70 -7.63 0.74 0.88
C PRO A 70 -7.67 1.76 -0.27
N GLU A 71 -8.77 1.83 -1.03
CA GLU A 71 -8.98 2.81 -2.10
C GLU A 71 -8.87 4.27 -1.61
N ASP A 72 -9.19 4.53 -0.33
CA ASP A 72 -9.03 5.86 0.26
C ASP A 72 -7.56 6.30 0.31
N MET A 73 -6.60 5.36 0.26
CA MET A 73 -5.16 5.67 0.20
C MET A 73 -4.81 6.44 -1.07
N ILE A 74 -5.54 6.26 -2.19
CA ILE A 74 -5.26 6.93 -3.47
C ILE A 74 -5.28 8.45 -3.28
N ARG A 75 -6.32 8.95 -2.60
CA ARG A 75 -6.46 10.39 -2.32
C ARG A 75 -5.37 10.87 -1.36
N SER A 76 -5.04 10.10 -0.33
CA SER A 76 -4.01 10.47 0.64
C SER A 76 -2.62 10.51 0.01
N ILE A 77 -2.28 9.54 -0.83
CA ILE A 77 -1.02 9.49 -1.58
C ILE A 77 -0.92 10.68 -2.53
N ALA A 78 -2.00 11.01 -3.25
CA ALA A 78 -2.04 12.20 -4.11
C ALA A 78 -1.78 13.49 -3.30
N ALA A 79 -2.46 13.69 -2.17
CA ALA A 79 -2.26 14.87 -1.33
C ALA A 79 -0.83 14.98 -0.76
N VAL A 80 -0.17 13.86 -0.45
CA VAL A 80 1.25 13.87 -0.05
C VAL A 80 2.16 14.23 -1.21
N ARG A 81 1.90 13.71 -2.42
CA ARG A 81 2.65 14.05 -3.64
C ARG A 81 2.50 15.53 -4.01
N ASP A 82 1.32 16.13 -3.80
CA ASP A 82 1.10 17.57 -4.01
C ASP A 82 2.02 18.38 -3.09
N VAL A 83 2.14 18.00 -1.81
CA VAL A 83 3.07 18.64 -0.87
C VAL A 83 4.53 18.48 -1.30
N LEU A 84 4.94 17.29 -1.78
CA LEU A 84 6.30 17.10 -2.29
C LEU A 84 6.58 18.04 -3.48
N THR A 85 5.61 18.16 -4.39
CA THR A 85 5.70 19.04 -5.56
C THR A 85 5.79 20.50 -5.14
N GLU A 86 4.93 20.95 -4.23
CA GLU A 86 4.90 22.32 -3.71
C GLU A 86 6.21 22.70 -3.02
N CYS A 87 6.80 21.78 -2.26
CA CYS A 87 8.08 21.98 -1.58
C CYS A 87 9.31 21.76 -2.50
N GLY A 88 9.12 21.40 -3.77
CA GLY A 88 10.22 21.12 -4.71
C GLY A 88 11.06 19.89 -4.33
N VAL A 89 10.44 18.89 -3.71
CA VAL A 89 11.08 17.64 -3.28
C VAL A 89 10.76 16.53 -4.27
N ASP A 90 11.76 16.14 -5.05
CA ASP A 90 11.68 15.00 -5.97
C ASP A 90 12.43 13.80 -5.36
N LYS A 91 11.71 13.01 -4.55
CA LYS A 91 12.25 11.82 -3.85
C LYS A 91 11.21 10.70 -3.80
N PRO A 92 11.65 9.44 -3.75
CA PRO A 92 10.75 8.32 -3.53
C PRO A 92 9.89 8.48 -2.27
N LEU A 93 8.64 8.04 -2.38
CA LEU A 93 7.69 8.01 -1.28
C LEU A 93 7.55 6.57 -0.77
N TRP A 94 7.74 6.40 0.53
CA TRP A 94 7.60 5.12 1.22
C TRP A 94 6.39 5.20 2.17
N ASN A 95 5.51 4.21 2.05
CA ASN A 95 4.49 3.94 3.06
C ASN A 95 5.12 3.08 4.16
N THR A 96 5.65 3.73 5.19
CA THR A 96 6.41 3.06 6.25
C THR A 96 5.51 2.40 7.30
N GLU A 97 4.21 2.67 7.28
CA GLU A 97 3.24 2.01 8.16
C GLU A 97 1.80 2.21 7.66
N ALA A 98 1.10 1.12 7.40
CA ALA A 98 -0.36 1.12 7.34
C ALA A 98 -0.90 -0.28 7.61
N GLY A 99 -2.08 -0.34 8.22
CA GLY A 99 -2.77 -1.58 8.52
C GLY A 99 -4.18 -1.29 9.02
N TRP A 100 -4.89 -2.35 9.40
CA TRP A 100 -6.25 -2.27 9.92
C TRP A 100 -6.35 -3.07 11.19
N LYS A 101 -7.03 -2.51 12.19
CA LYS A 101 -7.42 -3.25 13.37
C LYS A 101 -8.41 -4.34 12.97
N ILE A 102 -8.14 -5.58 13.37
CA ILE A 102 -8.97 -6.74 13.15
C ILE A 102 -9.70 -7.06 14.45
N GLY A 103 -11.03 -7.19 14.38
CA GLY A 103 -11.88 -7.41 15.54
C GLY A 103 -13.15 -6.55 15.49
N GLU A 104 -13.61 -6.10 16.65
CA GLU A 104 -14.94 -5.50 16.78
C GLU A 104 -15.07 -4.08 16.20
N ALA A 105 -16.21 -3.85 15.55
CA ALA A 105 -16.69 -2.55 15.12
C ALA A 105 -16.85 -1.58 16.32
N PRO A 106 -16.81 -0.24 16.10
CA PRO A 106 -16.70 0.44 14.81
C PRO A 106 -15.25 0.66 14.35
N SER A 107 -14.27 0.35 15.19
CA SER A 107 -12.85 0.61 14.91
C SER A 107 -12.12 -0.54 14.21
N GLY A 108 -12.69 -1.75 14.24
CA GLY A 108 -12.12 -2.95 13.67
C GLY A 108 -12.92 -3.48 12.48
N ILE A 109 -12.24 -4.28 11.66
CA ILE A 109 -12.80 -5.01 10.52
C ILE A 109 -12.77 -6.52 10.77
N SER A 110 -13.58 -7.27 10.01
CA SER A 110 -13.56 -8.74 10.03
C SER A 110 -12.24 -9.31 9.49
N GLU A 111 -11.96 -10.57 9.81
CA GLU A 111 -10.80 -11.30 9.26
C GLU A 111 -10.85 -11.44 7.73
N ASP A 112 -12.05 -11.52 7.15
CA ASP A 112 -12.24 -11.57 5.69
C ASP A 112 -11.97 -10.22 5.04
N GLU A 113 -12.50 -9.13 5.62
CA GLU A 113 -12.15 -7.78 5.18
C GLU A 113 -10.64 -7.52 5.31
N ALA A 114 -10.00 -8.00 6.38
CA ALA A 114 -8.56 -7.85 6.56
C ALA A 114 -7.77 -8.52 5.43
N ALA A 115 -8.18 -9.71 4.98
CA ALA A 115 -7.58 -10.39 3.85
C ALA A 115 -7.76 -9.61 2.54
N GLN A 116 -8.99 -9.16 2.27
CA GLN A 116 -9.32 -8.34 1.11
C GLN A 116 -8.54 -7.02 1.10
N TYR A 117 -8.48 -6.34 2.24
CA TYR A 117 -7.87 -5.02 2.39
C TYR A 117 -6.35 -5.12 2.25
N THR A 118 -5.74 -6.14 2.84
CA THR A 118 -4.29 -6.38 2.72
C THR A 118 -3.90 -6.56 1.26
N ALA A 119 -4.62 -7.40 0.51
CA ALA A 119 -4.33 -7.60 -0.91
C ALA A 119 -4.44 -6.30 -1.71
N ARG A 120 -5.56 -5.58 -1.56
CA ARG A 120 -5.82 -4.33 -2.29
C ARG A 120 -4.85 -3.22 -1.90
N ALA A 121 -4.44 -3.13 -0.65
CA ALA A 121 -3.47 -2.15 -0.18
C ALA A 121 -2.11 -2.29 -0.88
N PHE A 122 -1.58 -3.51 -1.02
CA PHE A 122 -0.32 -3.74 -1.74
C PHE A 122 -0.44 -3.36 -3.23
N ILE A 123 -1.54 -3.72 -3.88
CA ILE A 123 -1.80 -3.37 -5.29
C ILE A 123 -1.90 -1.85 -5.46
N ILE A 124 -2.71 -1.18 -4.64
CA ILE A 124 -2.93 0.27 -4.71
C ILE A 124 -1.65 1.05 -4.42
N ASN A 125 -0.89 0.70 -3.37
CA ASN A 125 0.36 1.38 -3.06
C ASN A 125 1.32 1.29 -4.26
N ARG A 126 1.50 0.09 -4.82
CA ARG A 126 2.36 -0.11 -5.99
C ARG A 126 1.85 0.65 -7.22
N ALA A 127 0.53 0.67 -7.46
CA ALA A 127 -0.11 1.38 -8.58
C ALA A 127 0.01 2.90 -8.46
N CYS A 128 -0.07 3.43 -7.24
CA CYS A 128 0.15 4.84 -6.94
C CYS A 128 1.65 5.20 -6.83
N GLY A 129 2.55 4.31 -7.24
CA GLY A 129 3.99 4.54 -7.30
C GLY A 129 4.66 4.70 -5.93
N ILE A 130 4.10 4.12 -4.87
CA ILE A 130 4.81 3.95 -3.60
C ILE A 130 5.92 2.93 -3.81
N GLU A 131 7.16 3.32 -3.52
CA GLU A 131 8.33 2.48 -3.77
C GLU A 131 8.45 1.34 -2.75
N ARG A 132 8.04 1.60 -1.50
CA ARG A 132 8.05 0.61 -0.42
C ARG A 132 6.81 0.77 0.46
N TYR A 133 6.13 -0.34 0.69
CA TYR A 133 5.02 -0.42 1.64
C TYR A 133 5.35 -1.44 2.75
N CYS A 134 5.39 -0.95 4.00
CA CYS A 134 5.56 -1.74 5.21
C CYS A 134 4.19 -1.93 5.89
N PHE A 135 3.63 -3.13 5.79
CA PHE A 135 2.37 -3.48 6.44
C PHE A 135 2.55 -3.55 7.97
N TYR A 136 1.68 -2.85 8.71
CA TYR A 136 1.61 -2.98 10.16
C TYR A 136 0.59 -4.07 10.52
N ALA A 137 1.00 -5.22 11.05
CA ALA A 137 2.36 -5.63 11.40
C ALA A 137 2.54 -7.15 11.19
N TYR A 138 3.68 -7.71 11.60
CA TYR A 138 3.84 -9.16 11.59
C TYR A 138 3.07 -9.82 12.75
N ASP A 139 3.45 -9.54 14.00
CA ASP A 139 3.03 -10.27 15.22
C ASP A 139 2.15 -9.43 16.18
N ASN A 140 1.57 -8.33 15.70
CA ASN A 140 0.62 -7.57 16.50
C ASN A 140 -0.72 -8.32 16.60
N GLY A 141 -1.25 -8.55 17.81
CA GLY A 141 -2.45 -9.38 17.98
C GLY A 141 -3.69 -8.93 17.20
N ASN A 142 -3.93 -7.62 17.09
CA ASN A 142 -5.11 -7.10 16.39
C ASN A 142 -4.80 -6.56 14.99
N PHE A 143 -3.57 -6.20 14.67
CA PHE A 143 -3.21 -5.64 13.36
C PHE A 143 -2.41 -6.62 12.49
N GLY A 144 -1.86 -7.65 13.11
CA GLY A 144 -0.81 -8.46 12.53
C GLY A 144 -1.27 -9.46 11.48
N LEU A 145 -0.28 -10.06 10.81
CA LEU A 145 -0.42 -11.24 9.96
C LEU A 145 -0.39 -12.56 10.78
N TYR A 146 0.06 -12.49 12.03
CA TYR A 146 0.33 -13.66 12.87
C TYR A 146 -0.17 -13.45 14.30
N ARG A 147 -0.76 -14.49 14.88
CA ARG A 147 -1.22 -14.51 16.28
C ARG A 147 -1.25 -15.94 16.80
N ASN A 148 -0.83 -16.15 18.05
CA ASN A 148 -0.95 -17.45 18.75
C ASN A 148 -0.36 -18.65 17.97
N ASN A 149 0.81 -18.48 17.38
CA ASN A 149 1.46 -19.51 16.55
C ASN A 149 0.76 -19.85 15.22
N GLU A 150 -0.17 -19.02 14.76
CA GLU A 150 -0.91 -19.23 13.53
C GLU A 150 -0.91 -18.00 12.62
N LEU A 151 -0.81 -18.25 11.31
CA LEU A 151 -1.02 -17.23 10.29
C LEU A 151 -2.50 -16.90 10.15
N LYS A 152 -2.80 -15.62 10.08
CA LYS A 152 -4.15 -15.09 9.87
C LYS A 152 -4.52 -15.06 8.38
N LYS A 153 -5.81 -14.85 8.06
CA LYS A 153 -6.30 -14.84 6.67
C LYS A 153 -5.58 -13.80 5.80
N ASN A 154 -5.30 -12.63 6.36
CA ASN A 154 -4.52 -11.57 5.71
C ASN A 154 -3.07 -11.94 5.39
N ALA A 155 -2.46 -12.88 6.11
CA ALA A 155 -1.12 -13.38 5.77
C ALA A 155 -1.12 -14.17 4.46
N TYR A 156 -2.13 -15.03 4.25
CA TYR A 156 -2.27 -15.78 3.00
C TYR A 156 -2.57 -14.86 1.82
N ALA A 157 -3.41 -13.83 2.03
CA ALA A 157 -3.65 -12.80 1.02
C ALA A 157 -2.36 -12.04 0.66
N TYR A 158 -1.55 -11.67 1.66
CA TYR A 158 -0.23 -11.07 1.44
C TYR A 158 0.68 -11.98 0.60
N MET A 159 0.81 -13.26 0.97
CA MET A 159 1.61 -14.24 0.22
C MET A 159 1.15 -14.34 -1.24
N ARG A 160 -0.17 -14.34 -1.48
CA ARG A 160 -0.72 -14.43 -2.83
C ARG A 160 -0.41 -13.19 -3.67
N VAL A 161 -0.58 -12.00 -3.11
CA VAL A 161 -0.23 -10.75 -3.82
C VAL A 161 1.27 -10.61 -4.02
N TYR A 162 2.09 -11.10 -3.08
CA TYR A 162 3.54 -11.20 -3.26
C TYR A 162 3.90 -12.04 -4.50
N GLU A 163 3.28 -13.20 -4.68
CA GLU A 163 3.47 -14.06 -5.88
C GLU A 163 3.00 -13.39 -7.18
N TRP A 164 1.96 -12.56 -7.12
CA TRP A 164 1.41 -11.90 -8.31
C TRP A 164 2.22 -10.68 -8.73
N LEU A 165 2.73 -9.91 -7.78
CA LEU A 165 3.37 -8.62 -8.02
C LEU A 165 4.91 -8.69 -8.11
N THR A 166 5.55 -9.69 -7.50
CA THR A 166 7.01 -9.83 -7.60
C THR A 166 7.42 -10.06 -9.05
N ASP A 167 8.42 -9.28 -9.49
CA ASP A 167 8.92 -9.23 -10.88
C ASP A 167 7.86 -8.87 -11.94
N SER A 168 6.68 -8.44 -11.53
CA SER A 168 5.65 -7.90 -12.41
C SER A 168 5.77 -6.38 -12.55
N GLU A 169 5.52 -5.87 -13.75
CA GLU A 169 5.37 -4.44 -14.01
C GLU A 169 3.91 -4.02 -13.82
N MET A 170 3.72 -2.89 -13.14
CA MET A 170 2.41 -2.30 -12.89
C MET A 170 2.07 -1.35 -14.05
N ILE A 171 1.05 -1.67 -14.84
CA ILE A 171 0.73 -0.90 -16.07
C ILE A 171 -0.33 0.14 -15.80
N SER A 172 -1.44 -0.27 -15.17
CA SER A 172 -2.55 0.65 -14.89
C SER A 172 -3.36 0.18 -13.69
N LEU A 173 -4.09 1.13 -13.08
CA LEU A 173 -5.15 0.88 -12.13
C LEU A 173 -6.31 1.80 -12.50
N VAL A 174 -7.44 1.22 -12.90
CA VAL A 174 -8.63 1.95 -13.32
C VAL A 174 -9.86 1.49 -12.55
N LYS A 175 -10.80 2.41 -12.33
CA LYS A 175 -12.15 2.10 -11.84
C LYS A 175 -13.14 2.20 -13.00
N GLU A 176 -13.74 1.09 -13.37
CA GLU A 176 -14.75 0.98 -14.42
C GLU A 176 -16.09 0.51 -13.83
N GLY A 177 -17.04 1.43 -13.67
CA GLY A 177 -18.29 1.14 -12.96
C GLY A 177 -18.01 0.70 -11.51
N SER A 178 -18.39 -0.54 -11.18
CA SER A 178 -18.17 -1.15 -9.86
C SER A 178 -16.81 -1.85 -9.72
N PHE A 179 -16.05 -2.00 -10.81
CA PHE A 179 -14.84 -2.80 -10.82
C PHE A 179 -13.60 -1.94 -10.76
N TRP A 180 -12.65 -2.38 -9.96
CA TRP A 180 -11.27 -1.97 -10.09
C TRP A 180 -10.54 -3.02 -10.92
N ILE A 181 -9.78 -2.54 -11.89
CA ILE A 181 -9.01 -3.36 -12.81
C ILE A 181 -7.59 -2.83 -12.80
N CYS A 182 -6.66 -3.70 -12.43
CA CYS A 182 -5.24 -3.40 -12.45
C CYS A 182 -4.55 -4.31 -13.46
N GLU A 183 -4.00 -3.72 -14.52
CA GLU A 183 -3.22 -4.43 -15.51
C GLU A 183 -1.76 -4.54 -15.04
N ILE A 184 -1.22 -5.75 -15.13
CA ILE A 184 0.18 -6.04 -14.85
C ILE A 184 0.80 -6.81 -16.03
N LEU A 185 2.08 -6.56 -16.29
CA LEU A 185 2.90 -7.46 -17.12
C LEU A 185 3.66 -8.39 -16.19
N ARG A 186 3.36 -9.68 -16.28
CA ARG A 186 4.06 -10.73 -15.54
C ARG A 186 5.41 -11.05 -16.21
N PRO A 187 6.33 -11.74 -15.52
CA PRO A 187 7.61 -12.16 -16.09
C PRO A 187 7.46 -12.79 -17.49
N GLY A 188 8.26 -12.31 -18.44
CA GLY A 188 8.16 -12.69 -19.86
C GLY A 188 7.15 -11.86 -20.67
N GLY A 189 6.64 -10.74 -20.13
CA GLY A 189 5.78 -9.80 -20.85
C GLY A 189 4.34 -10.27 -21.05
N LYS A 190 3.88 -11.21 -20.21
CA LYS A 190 2.52 -11.76 -20.31
C LYS A 190 1.53 -10.86 -19.55
N PRO A 191 0.52 -10.27 -20.21
CA PRO A 191 -0.47 -9.45 -19.51
C PRO A 191 -1.34 -10.30 -18.60
N ALA A 192 -1.69 -9.76 -17.44
CA ALA A 192 -2.69 -10.30 -16.53
C ALA A 192 -3.43 -9.15 -15.83
N HIS A 193 -4.62 -9.44 -15.31
CA HIS A 193 -5.49 -8.43 -14.72
C HIS A 193 -5.90 -8.83 -13.31
N LEU A 194 -5.69 -7.92 -12.35
CA LEU A 194 -6.20 -8.03 -10.99
C LEU A 194 -7.55 -7.32 -10.95
N VAL A 195 -8.61 -8.04 -10.58
CA VAL A 195 -9.99 -7.52 -10.63
C VAL A 195 -10.67 -7.69 -9.27
N TRP A 196 -11.37 -6.65 -8.81
CA TRP A 196 -12.23 -6.69 -7.61
C TRP A 196 -13.36 -5.65 -7.69
N SER A 197 -14.32 -5.74 -6.76
CA SER A 197 -15.43 -4.79 -6.60
C SER A 197 -15.58 -4.39 -5.14
N ILE A 198 -15.83 -3.10 -4.89
CA ILE A 198 -16.15 -2.60 -3.54
C ILE A 198 -17.64 -2.36 -3.32
N ASP A 199 -18.46 -2.56 -4.37
CA ASP A 199 -19.91 -2.34 -4.36
C ASP A 199 -20.69 -3.64 -4.05
N GLY A 200 -20.06 -4.55 -3.29
CA GLY A 200 -20.51 -5.91 -3.06
C GLY A 200 -20.21 -6.85 -4.24
N GLU A 201 -20.78 -8.06 -4.17
CA GLU A 201 -20.62 -9.07 -5.21
C GLU A 201 -21.27 -8.62 -6.53
N LYS A 202 -20.48 -8.66 -7.61
CA LYS A 202 -20.89 -8.29 -8.97
C LYS A 202 -20.40 -9.31 -9.98
N GLU A 203 -21.14 -9.45 -11.08
CA GLU A 203 -20.74 -10.28 -12.20
C GLU A 203 -19.85 -9.48 -13.16
N PHE A 204 -18.57 -9.83 -13.24
CA PHE A 204 -17.60 -9.23 -14.15
C PHE A 204 -17.54 -10.02 -15.47
N ASN A 205 -17.68 -9.32 -16.60
CA ASN A 205 -17.51 -9.92 -17.93
C ASN A 205 -16.03 -9.82 -18.32
N VAL A 206 -15.33 -10.95 -18.40
CA VAL A 206 -13.92 -10.99 -18.80
C VAL A 206 -13.81 -10.62 -20.29
N PRO A 207 -13.10 -9.54 -20.65
CA PRO A 207 -12.91 -9.17 -22.05
C PRO A 207 -12.22 -10.28 -22.84
N ALA A 208 -12.78 -10.64 -24.00
CA ALA A 208 -12.20 -11.66 -24.87
C ALA A 208 -10.79 -11.26 -25.35
N SER A 209 -10.53 -9.97 -25.49
CA SER A 209 -9.22 -9.40 -25.86
C SER A 209 -8.11 -9.72 -24.84
N TRP A 210 -8.44 -10.05 -23.60
CA TRP A 210 -7.45 -10.44 -22.60
C TRP A 210 -6.88 -11.83 -22.85
N ASN A 211 -7.53 -12.66 -23.69
CA ASN A 211 -7.11 -14.04 -23.99
C ASN A 211 -6.83 -14.88 -22.71
N ALA A 212 -7.52 -14.55 -21.62
CA ALA A 212 -7.27 -15.15 -20.32
C ALA A 212 -7.75 -16.61 -20.29
N SER A 213 -6.98 -17.48 -19.64
CA SER A 213 -7.23 -18.92 -19.58
C SER A 213 -7.58 -19.42 -18.18
N SER A 214 -7.19 -18.67 -17.16
CA SER A 214 -7.30 -19.03 -15.75
C SER A 214 -7.62 -17.85 -14.85
N ILE A 215 -8.29 -18.15 -13.73
CA ILE A 215 -8.58 -17.23 -12.65
C ILE A 215 -7.97 -17.83 -11.40
N ILE A 216 -7.26 -17.01 -10.61
CA ILE A 216 -6.67 -17.41 -9.34
C ILE A 216 -7.21 -16.48 -8.26
N ASN A 217 -7.85 -17.02 -7.23
CA ASN A 217 -8.35 -16.24 -6.10
C ASN A 217 -7.27 -16.04 -5.02
N LEU A 218 -7.56 -15.25 -3.97
CA LEU A 218 -6.63 -14.99 -2.87
C LEU A 218 -6.19 -16.27 -2.13
N ASN A 219 -7.03 -17.31 -2.09
CA ASN A 219 -6.69 -18.61 -1.51
C ASN A 219 -5.72 -19.42 -2.41
N GLY A 220 -5.58 -19.04 -3.68
CA GLY A 220 -4.74 -19.73 -4.68
C GLY A 220 -5.45 -20.76 -5.52
N GLU A 221 -6.77 -20.88 -5.38
CA GLU A 221 -7.55 -21.81 -6.18
C GLU A 221 -7.56 -21.32 -7.63
N LYS A 222 -7.04 -22.17 -8.52
CA LYS A 222 -6.97 -21.89 -9.94
C LYS A 222 -8.13 -22.58 -10.66
N ASN A 223 -8.92 -21.79 -11.36
CA ASN A 223 -10.05 -22.26 -12.15
C ASN A 223 -9.93 -21.81 -13.62
N PRO A 224 -10.48 -22.53 -14.59
CA PRO A 224 -10.59 -22.04 -15.97
C PRO A 224 -11.38 -20.73 -16.04
N VAL A 225 -10.97 -19.80 -16.91
CA VAL A 225 -11.74 -18.57 -17.14
C VAL A 225 -13.10 -18.91 -17.72
N LYS A 226 -14.15 -18.42 -17.07
CA LYS A 226 -15.49 -18.31 -17.64
C LYS A 226 -15.65 -16.91 -18.22
N LYS A 227 -16.53 -16.75 -19.22
CA LYS A 227 -16.90 -15.44 -19.77
C LYS A 227 -17.34 -14.46 -18.67
N ARG A 228 -17.94 -14.99 -17.61
CA ARG A 228 -18.44 -14.23 -16.45
C ARG A 228 -17.87 -14.80 -15.17
N ILE A 229 -17.41 -13.93 -14.29
CA ILE A 229 -16.77 -14.28 -13.02
C ILE A 229 -17.41 -13.44 -11.92
N SER A 230 -17.51 -14.00 -10.72
CA SER A 230 -17.93 -13.21 -9.56
C SER A 230 -16.74 -12.40 -9.06
N ALA A 231 -16.95 -11.12 -8.78
CA ALA A 231 -15.98 -10.22 -8.19
C ALA A 231 -16.62 -9.48 -7.02
N ASP A 232 -15.96 -9.53 -5.87
CA ASP A 232 -16.32 -8.84 -4.64
C ASP A 232 -15.07 -8.12 -4.10
N GLY A 233 -15.00 -7.86 -2.79
CA GLY A 233 -13.83 -7.23 -2.16
C GLY A 233 -12.53 -8.05 -2.27
N SER A 234 -12.63 -9.33 -2.66
CA SER A 234 -11.50 -10.25 -2.85
C SER A 234 -10.94 -10.12 -4.26
N VAL A 235 -9.64 -9.82 -4.34
CA VAL A 235 -8.96 -9.71 -5.63
C VAL A 235 -8.83 -11.07 -6.29
N VAL A 236 -9.14 -11.12 -7.59
CA VAL A 236 -8.84 -12.28 -8.44
C VAL A 236 -7.83 -11.89 -9.52
N LEU A 237 -6.86 -12.77 -9.77
CA LEU A 237 -5.96 -12.66 -10.92
C LEU A 237 -6.58 -13.38 -12.12
N VAL A 238 -6.79 -12.65 -13.21
CA VAL A 238 -7.28 -13.14 -14.50
C VAL A 238 -6.10 -13.21 -15.47
N ASN A 239 -5.72 -14.43 -15.88
CA ASN A 239 -4.48 -14.75 -16.58
C ASN A 239 -4.67 -15.75 -17.71
#